data_AF-A0A1I8CFQ4-F1
#
_entry.id   AF-A0A1I8CFQ4-F1
#
_cell.length_a   1.000
_cell.length_b   1.000
_cell.length_c   1.000
_cell.angle_alpha   90.00
_cell.angle_beta   90.00
_cell.angle_gamma   90.00
#
_symmetry.space_group_name_H-M   'P 1'
#
loop_
_entity.id
_entity.type
_entity.pdbx_description
1 polymer ?
#
loop_
_entity_poly.entity_id
_entity_poly.type
_entity_poly.pdbx_seq_one_letter_code
_entity_poly.pdbx_strand_id
1 'polypeptide(L)'
;MDRTHFINPPKKRIKNKGSTALSRFDNQKLFSLYEYDSFSIVAAICQMLYLKTGTTRQWRCAASGVLCFTKDYKKKAYLLRMYCLEKRKCIWEEPL
;
A
#
# COMPACT_ATOMS: atom_id res chain seq x y z
N MET A 1 31.80 -2.98 37.68
CA MET A 1 31.98 -2.67 36.24
C MET A 1 30.65 -2.98 35.57
N ASP A 2 29.85 -1.94 35.35
CA ASP A 2 28.45 -2.03 34.97
C ASP A 2 28.33 -2.24 33.45
N ARG A 3 27.67 -3.31 33.01
CA ARG A 3 27.42 -3.60 31.59
C ARG A 3 26.12 -2.94 31.20
N THR A 4 26.19 -1.67 30.83
CA THR A 4 25.09 -0.98 30.16
C THR A 4 24.81 -1.65 28.81
N HIS A 5 23.73 -2.42 28.76
CA HIS A 5 23.13 -2.89 27.52
C HIS A 5 22.71 -1.65 26.70
N PHE A 6 23.42 -1.39 25.60
CA PHE A 6 22.99 -0.42 24.60
C PHE A 6 21.70 -0.93 23.95
N ILE A 7 20.55 -0.55 24.52
CA ILE A 7 19.26 -0.73 23.86
C ILE A 7 19.28 0.22 22.66
N ASN A 8 19.50 -0.32 21.47
CA ASN A 8 19.33 0.45 20.24
C ASN A 8 17.92 1.04 20.24
N PRO A 9 17.76 2.35 20.00
CA PRO A 9 16.44 2.96 19.96
C PRO A 9 15.59 2.25 18.89
N PRO A 10 14.28 2.04 19.14
CA PRO A 10 13.42 1.38 18.17
C PRO A 10 13.46 2.15 16.85
N LYS A 11 13.76 1.45 15.75
CA LYS A 11 13.80 2.06 14.41
C LYS A 11 12.48 2.80 14.16
N LYS A 12 12.58 4.10 13.82
CA LYS A 12 11.43 4.96 13.60
C LYS A 12 10.55 4.39 12.49
N ARG A 13 9.28 4.11 12.80
CA ARG A 13 8.30 3.61 11.82
C ARG A 13 7.90 4.72 10.85
N ILE A 14 7.62 4.31 9.62
CA ILE A 14 7.07 5.21 8.59
C ILE A 14 5.71 5.73 9.05
N LYS A 15 5.40 6.98 8.73
CA LYS A 15 4.08 7.56 8.94
C LYS A 15 3.44 7.83 7.59
N ASN A 16 2.16 7.54 7.46
CA ASN A 16 1.42 7.84 6.25
C ASN A 16 1.37 9.35 6.03
N LYS A 17 1.87 9.78 4.87
CA LYS A 17 1.70 11.15 4.37
C LYS A 17 0.67 11.10 3.24
N GLY A 18 -0.23 12.09 3.20
CA GLY A 18 -1.25 12.16 2.16
C GLY A 18 -0.63 12.26 0.77
N SER A 19 -1.18 11.54 -0.19
CA SER A 19 -0.85 11.74 -1.61
C SER A 19 -1.45 13.06 -2.08
N THR A 20 -0.67 13.83 -2.84
CA THR A 20 -1.12 15.07 -3.48
C THR A 20 -2.10 14.80 -4.63
N ALA A 21 -2.12 13.57 -5.16
CA ALA A 21 -3.07 13.13 -6.17
C ALA A 21 -4.48 12.88 -5.60
N LEU A 22 -4.65 12.92 -4.28
CA LEU A 22 -5.92 12.65 -3.59
C LEU A 22 -6.37 13.87 -2.79
N SER A 23 -7.69 14.05 -2.70
CA SER A 23 -8.26 15.02 -1.76
C SER A 23 -7.90 14.67 -0.32
N ARG A 24 -7.99 15.63 0.61
CA ARG A 24 -7.78 15.37 2.04
C ARG A 24 -8.73 14.28 2.57
N PHE A 25 -9.98 14.29 2.10
CA PHE A 25 -11.00 13.33 2.49
C PHE A 25 -10.70 11.92 1.97
N ASP A 26 -10.26 11.81 0.72
CA ASP A 26 -9.91 10.52 0.12
C ASP A 26 -8.62 9.93 0.71
N ASN A 27 -7.66 10.79 1.07
CA ASN A 27 -6.50 10.36 1.86
C ASN A 27 -6.92 9.77 3.21
N GLN A 28 -7.85 10.42 3.92
CA GLN A 28 -8.35 9.89 5.20
C GLN A 28 -9.08 8.55 5.03
N LYS A 29 -9.93 8.43 4.00
CA LYS A 29 -10.55 7.14 3.66
C LYS A 29 -9.49 6.09 3.38
N LEU A 30 -8.50 6.38 2.54
CA LEU A 30 -7.42 5.45 2.23
C LEU A 30 -6.70 4.96 3.50
N PHE A 31 -6.35 5.88 4.41
CA PHE A 31 -5.65 5.52 5.65
C PHE A 31 -6.50 4.65 6.57
N SER A 32 -7.83 4.83 6.58
CA SER A 32 -8.74 3.96 7.34
C SER A 32 -8.81 2.53 6.80
N LEU A 33 -8.33 2.28 5.58
CA LEU A 33 -8.31 0.94 4.96
C LEU A 33 -7.03 0.17 5.22
N TYR A 34 -5.99 0.79 5.80
CA TYR A 34 -4.75 0.10 6.08
C TYR A 34 -4.88 -0.84 7.28
N GLU A 35 -4.29 -2.02 7.16
CA GLU A 35 -4.17 -2.97 8.26
C GLU A 35 -3.27 -2.40 9.39
N TYR A 36 -3.47 -2.92 10.61
CA TYR A 36 -2.62 -2.56 11.74
C TYR A 36 -1.14 -2.87 11.43
N ASP A 37 -0.28 -1.86 11.62
CA ASP A 37 1.18 -1.91 11.37
C ASP A 37 1.61 -1.94 9.89
N SER A 38 0.69 -1.55 8.99
CA SER A 38 0.98 -1.33 7.56
C SER A 38 0.95 0.17 7.22
N PHE A 39 2.00 0.65 6.54
CA PHE A 39 2.16 2.06 6.20
C PHE A 39 2.48 2.25 4.73
N SER A 40 1.84 3.21 4.08
CA SER A 40 2.12 3.59 2.71
C SER A 40 3.34 4.49 2.62
N ILE A 41 4.23 4.11 1.70
CA ILE A 41 5.43 4.85 1.32
C ILE A 41 5.08 5.85 0.22
N VAL A 42 4.30 5.39 -0.77
CA VAL A 42 3.80 6.19 -1.89
C VAL A 42 2.45 5.66 -2.34
N ALA A 43 1.60 6.56 -2.85
CA ALA A 43 0.30 6.23 -3.41
C ALA A 43 0.04 7.00 -4.71
N ALA A 44 -0.56 6.32 -5.69
CA ALA A 44 -0.92 6.85 -7.00
C ALA A 44 -2.28 6.32 -7.46
N ILE A 45 -3.02 7.08 -8.26
CA ILE A 45 -4.23 6.62 -8.93
C ILE A 45 -3.79 5.85 -10.18
N CYS A 46 -4.17 4.58 -10.28
CA CYS A 46 -3.71 3.70 -11.35
C CYS A 46 -4.83 2.80 -11.87
N GLN A 47 -4.63 2.30 -13.09
CA GLN A 47 -5.40 1.23 -13.68
C GLN A 47 -4.46 0.05 -13.96
N MET A 48 -4.78 -1.11 -13.41
CA MET A 48 -4.05 -2.35 -13.63
C MET A 48 -4.64 -3.08 -14.83
N LEU A 49 -3.76 -3.46 -15.76
CA LEU A 49 -4.11 -4.23 -16.95
C LEU A 49 -3.48 -5.62 -16.87
N TYR A 50 -4.14 -6.62 -17.44
CA TYR A 50 -3.60 -7.96 -17.63
C TYR A 50 -3.71 -8.39 -19.09
N LEU A 51 -2.80 -9.26 -19.51
CA LEU A 51 -2.86 -9.88 -20.82
C LEU A 51 -3.73 -11.15 -20.72
N LYS A 52 -4.79 -11.24 -21.53
CA LYS A 52 -5.56 -12.49 -21.62
C LYS A 52 -4.81 -13.49 -22.51
N THR A 53 -4.38 -14.61 -21.95
CA THR A 53 -3.79 -15.72 -22.74
C THR A 53 -4.88 -16.45 -23.52
N GLY A 54 -4.64 -16.77 -24.80
CA GLY A 54 -5.45 -17.76 -25.53
C GLY A 54 -5.79 -17.45 -26.99
N THR A 55 -5.93 -16.18 -27.41
CA THR A 55 -6.38 -15.92 -28.80
C THR A 55 -5.98 -14.56 -29.38
N THR A 56 -5.96 -13.49 -28.60
CA THR A 56 -5.49 -12.17 -29.04
C THR A 56 -4.71 -11.48 -27.92
N ARG A 57 -3.55 -10.89 -28.23
CA ARG A 57 -2.73 -10.11 -27.29
C ARG A 57 -3.39 -8.76 -26.99
N GLN A 58 -4.50 -8.80 -26.25
CA GLN A 58 -5.23 -7.61 -25.82
C GLN A 58 -5.06 -7.42 -24.31
N TRP A 59 -4.65 -6.21 -23.93
CA TRP A 59 -4.68 -5.76 -22.55
C TRP A 59 -6.14 -5.56 -22.12
N ARG A 60 -6.49 -6.13 -20.96
CA ARG A 60 -7.80 -5.91 -20.33
C ARG A 60 -7.61 -5.26 -18.98
N CYS A 61 -8.49 -4.32 -18.65
CA CYS A 61 -8.52 -3.74 -17.31
C CYS A 61 -8.94 -4.81 -16.29
N ALA A 62 -8.07 -5.08 -15.32
CA ALA A 62 -8.40 -5.92 -14.15
C ALA A 62 -9.02 -5.07 -13.04
N ALA A 63 -8.45 -3.90 -12.77
CA ALA A 63 -8.83 -3.06 -11.64
C ALA A 63 -8.38 -1.62 -11.85
N SER A 64 -9.10 -0.68 -11.23
CA SER A 64 -8.71 0.72 -11.12
C SER A 64 -8.88 1.18 -9.68
N GLY A 65 -7.98 2.03 -9.19
CA GLY A 65 -8.03 2.53 -7.82
C GLY A 65 -6.76 3.22 -7.41
N VAL A 66 -6.56 3.35 -6.09
CA VAL A 66 -5.33 3.90 -5.53
C VAL A 66 -4.35 2.77 -5.26
N LEU A 67 -3.28 2.70 -6.05
CA LEU A 67 -2.17 1.78 -5.81
C LEU A 67 -1.22 2.39 -4.79
N CYS A 68 -0.91 1.62 -3.75
CA CYS A 68 0.00 2.00 -2.68
C CYS A 68 1.16 1.01 -2.61
N PHE A 69 2.38 1.52 -2.54
CA PHE A 69 3.52 0.73 -2.10
C PHE A 69 3.62 0.85 -0.58
N THR A 70 3.48 -0.28 0.11
CA THR A 70 3.32 -0.32 1.56
C THR A 70 4.43 -1.11 2.24
N LYS A 71 4.87 -0.64 3.41
CA LYS A 71 5.66 -1.42 4.34
C LYS A 71 4.74 -2.02 5.39
N ASP A 72 4.67 -3.35 5.43
CA ASP A 72 4.02 -4.11 6.50
C ASP A 72 5.08 -4.57 7.51
N TYR A 73 5.05 -3.99 8.71
CA TYR A 73 6.02 -4.32 9.76
C TYR A 73 5.69 -5.64 10.45
N LYS A 74 4.40 -6.01 10.54
CA LYS A 74 3.96 -7.27 11.12
C LYS A 74 4.40 -8.45 10.25
N LYS A 75 4.17 -8.37 8.94
CA LYS A 75 4.58 -9.37 7.95
C LYS A 75 6.06 -9.28 7.58
N LYS A 76 6.76 -8.22 8.03
CA LYS A 76 8.13 -7.88 7.62
C LYS A 76 8.32 -7.75 6.10
N ALA A 77 7.25 -7.57 5.33
CA ALA A 77 7.26 -7.55 3.87
C ALA A 77 7.01 -6.15 3.31
N TYR A 78 7.25 -5.97 2.02
CA TYR A 78 6.71 -4.85 1.26
C TYR A 78 5.61 -5.40 0.36
N LEU A 79 4.53 -4.64 0.18
CA LEU A 79 3.40 -5.05 -0.64
C LEU A 79 2.96 -3.90 -1.53
N LEU A 80 2.61 -4.22 -2.78
CA LEU A 80 1.77 -3.36 -3.59
C LEU A 80 0.31 -3.70 -3.28
N ARG A 81 -0.49 -2.68 -2.98
CA ARG A 81 -1.92 -2.84 -2.67
C ARG A 81 -2.75 -1.83 -3.43
N MET A 82 -3.76 -2.28 -4.14
CA MET A 82 -4.72 -1.40 -4.81
C MET A 82 -6.00 -1.31 -3.99
N TYR A 83 -6.40 -0.08 -3.65
CA TYR A 83 -7.62 0.20 -2.89
C TYR A 83 -8.67 0.84 -3.78
N CYS A 84 -9.90 0.34 -3.67
CA CYS A 84 -11.08 1.03 -4.21
C CYS A 84 -11.72 1.82 -3.08
N LEU A 85 -11.66 3.15 -3.14
CA LEU A 85 -12.19 4.01 -2.09
C LEU A 85 -13.71 3.98 -2.01
N GLU A 86 -14.41 3.80 -3.13
CA GLU A 86 -15.87 3.64 -3.19
C GLU A 86 -16.31 2.34 -2.49
N LYS A 87 -15.65 1.23 -2.81
CA LYS A 87 -15.91 -0.08 -2.19
C LYS A 87 -15.31 -0.22 -0.80
N ARG A 88 -14.53 0.76 -0.35
CA ARG A 88 -13.81 0.80 0.94
C ARG A 88 -13.07 -0.50 1.24
N LYS A 89 -12.27 -1.00 0.28
CA LYS A 89 -11.48 -2.22 0.47
C LYS A 89 -10.23 -2.26 -0.40
N CYS A 90 -9.26 -3.06 0.04
CA CYS A 90 -8.21 -3.56 -0.83
C CYS A 90 -8.84 -4.50 -1.87
N ILE A 91 -8.61 -4.24 -3.15
CA ILE A 91 -9.16 -5.03 -4.26
C ILE A 91 -8.12 -5.90 -4.96
N TRP A 92 -6.84 -5.65 -4.69
CA TRP A 92 -5.73 -6.43 -5.19
C TRP A 92 -4.49 -6.18 -4.33
N GLU A 93 -3.71 -7.22 -4.06
CA GLU A 93 -2.42 -7.11 -3.39
C GLU A 93 -1.41 -8.11 -3.94
N GLU A 94 -0.13 -7.74 -3.92
CA GLU A 94 0.98 -8.61 -4.30
C GLU A 94 2.22 -8.28 -3.43
N PRO A 95 2.91 -9.30 -2.89
CA PRO A 95 4.19 -9.11 -2.21
C PRO A 95 5.30 -8.71 -3.20
N LEU A 96 6.29 -7.95 -2.70
CA LEU A 96 7.53 -7.62 -3.41
C LEU A 96 8.73 -8.36 -2.83
#